data_AF-D0Z4V9-F1
#
_entry.id   AF-D0Z4V9-F1
#
_cell.length_a   1.000
_cell.length_b   1.000
_cell.length_c   1.000
_cell.angle_alpha   90.00
_cell.angle_beta   90.00
_cell.angle_gamma   90.00
#
_symmetry.space_group_name_H-M   'P 1'
#
loop_
_entity.id
_entity.type
_entity.pdbx_description
1 polymer ?
#
loop_
_entity_poly.entity_id
_entity_poly.type
_entity_poly.pdbx_seq_one_letter_code
_entity_poly.pdbx_strand_id
1 'polypeptide(L)'
;MTDMTTMNSVSGVLNTATNRDYQASFQQRLVETLSPILGDSDAAQLESLIRQLPMVVGRTEQDSLDLYADSLRTLLEKQAAFTGTAAAETAAHWMQLLQHQAVNGQIAPQDVMTGVNNTLAHQFQSWFDKQLKDTVDSSLPTDFINEFRLGSQSTQAQQIAALDASALTAATAEVSKFVDALAQQMSSSEVRDSAISFLRNAFRNLVSVDVNGLKNSDYLLTQESFSAAVTAQLVASLDSVDIKLSKSDADVLAGKIAWIPGMSKQELNDALNDLAKQVKGQFANSYTAGGKDELQAALDTVVNELNNSPNEITLSSLLSSIAVSLVNTQVDAFYGGLEDVQVTQATPDQVALIKQSTARDITLLFEKIVARQDSGTDFTSRHKKMLENLDALKIRLSKITKEEKDNKAVNAEHALTARDLLSVIESSIGDRFDERVLFALNERRVNRLEKRNEQKQVLEELTIRLKFFGVVQSRIHSFQSRDASYDPFGVEGRFKASDFNYSNDNEFKASPEYKYLSKNKIEKHGDFLRKEGLTVPYDVSYQDTKDNKKLSNFSSSVSDKSKLLNDEVQIKTTELNDTSSQYNSTVEAMNKFVQKYHSILQEILRAI
;
A
#
# COMPACT_ATOMS: atom_id res chain seq x y z
N MET A 1 -64.08 40.25 -32.22
CA MET A 1 -65.48 40.69 -32.20
C MET A 1 -66.35 39.46 -32.10
N THR A 2 -67.16 39.44 -31.05
CA THR A 2 -68.31 38.57 -30.78
C THR A 2 -69.23 38.42 -32.00
N ASP A 3 -69.75 37.23 -32.26
CA ASP A 3 -71.15 36.99 -31.89
C ASP A 3 -71.60 35.53 -31.88
N MET A 4 -72.46 35.30 -30.89
CA MET A 4 -73.27 34.13 -30.57
C MET A 4 -74.11 33.62 -31.75
N THR A 5 -74.23 32.29 -31.86
CA THR A 5 -75.48 31.65 -32.31
C THR A 5 -75.83 30.48 -31.37
N THR A 6 -76.66 30.83 -30.39
CA THR A 6 -77.79 30.06 -29.83
C THR A 6 -77.62 28.56 -29.60
N MET A 7 -77.32 28.22 -28.34
CA MET A 7 -77.74 26.97 -27.70
C MET A 7 -79.27 26.90 -27.70
N ASN A 8 -79.83 25.95 -28.45
CA ASN A 8 -81.17 25.43 -28.16
C ASN A 8 -81.02 24.24 -27.20
N SER A 9 -81.35 24.51 -25.95
CA SER A 9 -81.65 23.54 -24.92
C SER A 9 -82.85 22.69 -25.35
N VAL A 10 -82.59 21.47 -25.83
CA VAL A 10 -83.55 20.38 -25.73
C VAL A 10 -83.10 19.55 -24.56
N SER A 11 -83.76 19.76 -23.42
CA SER A 11 -83.78 18.83 -22.29
C SER A 11 -84.40 17.51 -22.75
N GLY A 12 -83.59 16.70 -23.44
CA GLY A 12 -83.85 15.30 -23.68
C GLY A 12 -83.37 14.54 -22.45
N VAL A 13 -84.32 13.95 -21.73
CA VAL A 13 -84.11 13.03 -20.62
C VAL A 13 -82.92 12.10 -20.94
N LEU A 14 -81.82 12.28 -20.20
CA LEU A 14 -80.68 11.38 -20.18
C LEU A 14 -81.20 10.00 -19.80
N ASN A 15 -81.37 9.16 -20.81
CA ASN A 15 -81.73 7.77 -20.67
C ASN A 15 -80.50 7.04 -20.12
N THR A 16 -80.27 7.21 -18.81
CA THR A 16 -79.14 6.64 -18.05
C THR A 16 -79.15 5.12 -18.04
N ALA A 17 -80.29 4.49 -18.37
CA ALA A 17 -80.43 3.04 -18.54
C ALA A 17 -79.76 2.54 -19.84
N THR A 18 -80.03 3.16 -20.99
CA THR A 18 -79.49 2.70 -22.29
C THR A 18 -77.98 2.89 -22.42
N ASN A 19 -77.40 3.92 -21.79
CA ASN A 19 -75.95 4.12 -21.75
C ASN A 19 -75.25 3.14 -20.78
N ARG A 20 -75.92 2.74 -19.68
CA ARG A 20 -75.40 1.71 -18.77
C ARG A 20 -75.44 0.32 -19.40
N ASP A 21 -76.51 -0.02 -20.11
CA ASP A 21 -76.65 -1.33 -20.77
C ASP A 21 -75.63 -1.50 -21.92
N TYR A 22 -75.37 -0.43 -22.68
CA TYR A 22 -74.32 -0.42 -23.72
C TYR A 22 -72.90 -0.55 -23.15
N GLN A 23 -72.65 0.06 -22.00
CA GLN A 23 -71.35 -0.01 -21.34
C GLN A 23 -71.11 -1.39 -20.71
N ALA A 24 -72.15 -1.99 -20.12
CA ALA A 24 -72.10 -3.35 -19.59
C ALA A 24 -71.89 -4.40 -20.71
N SER A 25 -72.51 -4.23 -21.88
CA SER A 25 -72.32 -5.14 -23.03
C SER A 25 -70.92 -5.07 -23.63
N PHE A 26 -70.34 -3.87 -23.74
CA PHE A 26 -68.97 -3.69 -24.21
C PHE A 26 -67.95 -4.34 -23.27
N GLN A 27 -68.10 -4.14 -21.96
CA GLN A 27 -67.22 -4.72 -20.95
C GLN A 27 -67.27 -6.25 -20.95
N GLN A 28 -68.45 -6.85 -21.15
CA GLN A 28 -68.60 -8.30 -21.28
C GLN A 28 -67.82 -8.83 -22.51
N ARG A 29 -67.97 -8.17 -23.66
CA ARG A 29 -67.29 -8.53 -24.91
C ARG A 29 -65.79 -8.33 -24.87
N LEU A 30 -65.29 -7.35 -24.12
CA LEU A 30 -63.86 -7.18 -23.85
C LEU A 30 -63.29 -8.41 -23.14
N VAL A 31 -63.97 -8.92 -22.12
CA VAL A 31 -63.56 -10.15 -21.43
C VAL A 31 -63.55 -11.32 -22.41
N GLU A 32 -64.64 -11.54 -23.15
CA GLU A 32 -64.74 -12.61 -24.15
C GLU A 32 -63.65 -12.54 -25.23
N THR A 33 -63.24 -11.33 -25.64
CA THR A 33 -62.23 -11.12 -26.69
C THR A 33 -60.80 -11.31 -26.18
N LEU A 34 -60.49 -10.84 -24.97
CA LEU A 34 -59.13 -10.85 -24.44
C LEU A 34 -58.79 -12.12 -23.66
N SER A 35 -59.78 -12.80 -23.07
CA SER A 35 -59.56 -14.04 -22.29
C SER A 35 -58.81 -15.13 -23.07
N PRO A 36 -59.14 -15.44 -24.36
CA PRO A 36 -58.41 -16.44 -25.13
C PRO A 36 -56.95 -16.07 -25.42
N ILE A 37 -56.61 -14.78 -25.41
CA ILE A 37 -55.26 -14.28 -25.68
C ILE A 37 -54.38 -14.41 -24.42
N LEU A 38 -54.96 -14.20 -23.23
CA LEU A 38 -54.28 -14.33 -21.94
C LEU A 38 -54.19 -15.77 -21.43
N GLY A 39 -55.16 -16.61 -21.80
CA GLY A 39 -55.38 -17.92 -21.18
C GLY A 39 -56.24 -17.83 -19.91
N ASP A 40 -56.95 -18.91 -19.60
CA ASP A 40 -58.05 -18.92 -18.62
C ASP A 40 -57.65 -18.44 -17.21
N SER A 41 -56.44 -18.77 -16.76
CA SER A 41 -55.93 -18.37 -15.44
C SER A 41 -55.67 -16.87 -15.35
N ASP A 42 -54.90 -16.31 -16.29
CA ASP A 42 -54.51 -14.90 -16.28
C ASP A 42 -55.71 -14.01 -16.61
N ALA A 43 -56.61 -14.49 -17.48
CA ALA A 43 -57.87 -13.83 -17.77
C ALA A 43 -58.75 -13.65 -16.53
N ALA A 44 -58.85 -14.67 -15.68
CA ALA A 44 -59.60 -14.60 -14.42
C ALA A 44 -58.97 -13.61 -13.43
N GLN A 45 -57.63 -13.58 -13.35
CA GLN A 45 -56.90 -12.64 -12.50
C GLN A 45 -57.09 -11.18 -12.95
N LEU A 46 -57.14 -10.95 -14.26
CA LEU A 46 -57.19 -9.61 -14.85
C LEU A 46 -58.60 -9.13 -15.21
N GLU A 47 -59.64 -9.93 -14.96
CA GLU A 47 -61.03 -9.63 -15.37
C GLU A 47 -61.49 -8.24 -14.89
N SER A 48 -61.16 -7.86 -13.66
CA SER A 48 -61.49 -6.53 -13.13
C SER A 48 -60.82 -5.39 -13.91
N LEU A 49 -59.58 -5.58 -14.38
CA LEU A 49 -58.86 -4.58 -15.16
C LEU A 49 -59.38 -4.52 -16.59
N ILE A 50 -59.72 -5.67 -17.18
CA ILE A 50 -60.31 -5.78 -18.52
C ILE A 50 -61.64 -5.02 -18.58
N ARG A 51 -62.51 -5.23 -17.58
CA ARG A 51 -63.82 -4.53 -17.50
C ARG A 51 -63.70 -3.02 -17.30
N GLN A 52 -62.53 -2.54 -16.87
CA GLN A 52 -62.28 -1.12 -16.64
C GLN A 52 -61.61 -0.42 -17.84
N LEU A 53 -61.34 -1.14 -18.93
CA LEU A 53 -60.76 -0.53 -20.13
C LEU A 53 -61.73 0.50 -20.76
N PRO A 54 -61.22 1.68 -21.16
CA PRO A 54 -62.03 2.75 -21.72
C PRO A 54 -62.54 2.41 -23.13
N MET A 55 -63.53 3.16 -23.63
CA MET A 55 -63.97 3.03 -25.02
C MET A 55 -63.05 3.85 -25.94
N VAL A 56 -62.76 3.34 -27.15
CA VAL A 56 -61.87 4.03 -28.09
C VAL A 56 -62.64 5.12 -28.85
N VAL A 57 -62.13 6.36 -28.79
CA VAL A 57 -62.78 7.51 -29.43
C VAL A 57 -62.86 7.33 -30.95
N GLY A 58 -64.04 7.58 -31.52
CA GLY A 58 -64.25 7.63 -32.97
C GLY A 58 -64.18 6.28 -33.68
N ARG A 59 -64.28 5.16 -32.95
CA ARG A 59 -64.29 3.80 -33.49
C ARG A 59 -65.58 3.07 -33.15
N THR A 60 -65.93 2.07 -33.96
CA THR A 60 -67.03 1.17 -33.61
C THR A 60 -66.63 0.27 -32.45
N GLU A 61 -67.61 -0.39 -31.83
CA GLU A 61 -67.37 -1.36 -30.77
C GLU A 61 -66.43 -2.49 -31.25
N GLN A 62 -66.69 -3.04 -32.44
CA GLN A 62 -65.85 -4.09 -33.01
C GLN A 62 -64.43 -3.60 -33.31
N ASP A 63 -64.28 -2.41 -33.92
CA ASP A 63 -62.94 -1.84 -34.20
C ASP A 63 -62.16 -1.53 -32.92
N SER A 64 -62.86 -1.30 -31.80
CA SER A 64 -62.24 -1.08 -30.48
C SER A 64 -61.78 -2.41 -29.88
N LEU A 65 -62.61 -3.45 -29.94
CA LEU A 65 -62.28 -4.81 -29.50
C LEU A 65 -61.09 -5.37 -30.28
N ASP A 66 -61.09 -5.20 -31.61
CA ASP A 66 -60.00 -5.65 -32.48
C ASP A 66 -58.70 -4.89 -32.17
N LEU A 67 -58.77 -3.58 -31.96
CA LEU A 67 -57.60 -2.78 -31.57
C LEU A 67 -57.01 -3.26 -30.23
N TYR A 68 -57.84 -3.53 -29.22
CA TYR A 68 -57.36 -4.06 -27.94
C TYR A 68 -56.77 -5.47 -28.07
N ALA A 69 -57.40 -6.34 -28.86
CA ALA A 69 -56.92 -7.68 -29.11
C ALA A 69 -55.56 -7.68 -29.81
N ASP A 70 -55.41 -6.90 -30.87
CA ASP A 70 -54.15 -6.80 -31.63
C ASP A 70 -53.04 -6.12 -30.81
N SER A 71 -53.39 -5.10 -30.02
CA SER A 71 -52.47 -4.45 -29.09
C SER A 71 -51.97 -5.43 -28.02
N LEU A 72 -52.88 -6.25 -27.47
CA LEU A 72 -52.52 -7.25 -26.46
C LEU A 72 -51.67 -8.38 -27.06
N ARG A 73 -52.00 -8.88 -28.26
CA ARG A 73 -51.14 -9.86 -28.96
C ARG A 73 -49.74 -9.29 -29.18
N THR A 74 -49.66 -8.07 -29.70
CA THR A 74 -48.38 -7.37 -29.94
C THR A 74 -47.58 -7.21 -28.63
N LEU A 75 -48.27 -6.85 -27.54
CA LEU A 75 -47.67 -6.70 -26.22
C LEU A 75 -47.07 -8.03 -25.75
N LEU A 76 -47.85 -9.12 -25.77
CA LEU A 76 -47.41 -10.44 -25.29
C LEU A 76 -46.32 -11.04 -26.17
N GLU A 77 -46.43 -10.91 -27.49
CA GLU A 77 -45.40 -11.38 -28.43
C GLU A 77 -44.06 -10.69 -28.20
N LYS A 78 -44.05 -9.37 -27.99
CA LYS A 78 -42.82 -8.62 -27.71
C LYS A 78 -42.32 -8.80 -26.28
N GLN A 79 -43.22 -8.97 -25.31
CA GLN A 79 -42.87 -9.18 -23.91
C GLN A 79 -42.09 -10.48 -23.70
N ALA A 80 -42.30 -11.50 -24.54
CA ALA A 80 -41.55 -12.75 -24.50
C ALA A 80 -40.03 -12.56 -24.65
N ALA A 81 -39.56 -11.43 -25.18
CA ALA A 81 -38.14 -11.08 -25.22
C ALA A 81 -37.52 -10.81 -23.83
N PHE A 82 -38.34 -10.51 -22.81
CA PHE A 82 -37.88 -10.16 -21.47
C PHE A 82 -38.05 -11.35 -20.51
N THR A 83 -37.01 -12.16 -20.37
CA THR A 83 -37.01 -13.36 -19.52
C THR A 83 -37.31 -13.02 -18.05
N GLY A 84 -38.07 -13.90 -17.38
CA GLY A 84 -38.41 -13.72 -15.96
C GLY A 84 -39.47 -12.65 -15.67
N THR A 85 -40.13 -12.09 -16.70
CA THR A 85 -41.31 -11.23 -16.55
C THR A 85 -42.59 -12.04 -16.82
N ALA A 86 -43.63 -11.86 -16.00
CA ALA A 86 -44.89 -12.55 -16.19
C ALA A 86 -45.76 -11.83 -17.23
N ALA A 87 -46.34 -12.59 -18.16
CA ALA A 87 -47.27 -12.08 -19.17
C ALA A 87 -48.48 -11.37 -18.52
N ALA A 88 -49.05 -11.98 -17.48
CA ALA A 88 -50.15 -11.42 -16.69
C ALA A 88 -49.82 -10.05 -16.08
N GLU A 89 -48.64 -9.91 -15.46
CA GLU A 89 -48.20 -8.65 -14.84
C GLU A 89 -48.00 -7.56 -15.89
N THR A 90 -47.46 -7.92 -17.06
CA THR A 90 -47.26 -6.99 -18.17
C THR A 90 -48.59 -6.51 -18.74
N ALA A 91 -49.54 -7.43 -18.96
CA ALA A 91 -50.88 -7.10 -19.39
C ALA A 91 -51.62 -6.22 -18.36
N ALA A 92 -51.49 -6.52 -17.06
CA ALA A 92 -52.05 -5.71 -15.99
C ALA A 92 -51.53 -4.26 -16.02
N HIS A 93 -50.21 -4.09 -16.14
CA HIS A 93 -49.57 -2.78 -16.19
C HIS A 93 -50.04 -1.97 -17.41
N TRP A 94 -50.12 -2.60 -18.58
CA TRP A 94 -50.68 -1.96 -19.77
C TRP A 94 -52.13 -1.52 -19.56
N MET A 95 -53.00 -2.38 -19.04
CA MET A 95 -54.40 -2.05 -18.79
C MET A 95 -54.55 -0.89 -17.79
N GLN A 96 -53.77 -0.87 -16.72
CA GLN A 96 -53.75 0.22 -15.75
C GLN A 96 -53.28 1.54 -16.36
N LEU A 97 -52.23 1.50 -17.20
CA LEU A 97 -51.74 2.69 -17.91
C LEU A 97 -52.82 3.31 -18.78
N LEU A 98 -53.56 2.49 -19.53
CA LEU A 98 -54.66 2.95 -20.38
C LEU A 98 -55.81 3.56 -19.57
N GLN A 99 -56.12 3.00 -18.41
CA GLN A 99 -57.13 3.57 -17.50
C GLN A 99 -56.72 4.96 -17.01
N HIS A 100 -55.43 5.16 -16.70
CA HIS A 100 -54.91 6.45 -16.26
C HIS A 100 -54.84 7.50 -17.39
N GLN A 101 -54.66 7.06 -18.63
CA GLN A 101 -54.62 7.94 -19.80
C GLN A 101 -56.02 8.29 -20.35
N ALA A 102 -57.05 7.58 -19.91
CA ALA A 102 -58.42 7.82 -20.35
C ALA A 102 -58.93 9.20 -19.86
N VAL A 103 -59.49 9.98 -20.78
CA VAL A 103 -60.15 11.25 -20.47
C VAL A 103 -61.65 11.05 -20.65
N ASN A 104 -62.43 11.28 -19.58
CA ASN A 104 -63.88 11.04 -19.55
C ASN A 104 -64.29 9.59 -19.93
N GLY A 105 -63.46 8.60 -19.57
CA GLY A 105 -63.74 7.19 -19.86
C GLY A 105 -63.50 6.79 -21.33
N GLN A 106 -62.85 7.64 -22.11
CA GLN A 106 -62.49 7.37 -23.49
C GLN A 106 -60.98 7.52 -23.72
N ILE A 107 -60.45 6.82 -24.73
CA ILE A 107 -59.03 6.84 -25.09
C ILE A 107 -58.85 7.01 -26.60
N ALA A 108 -57.82 7.73 -27.04
CA ALA A 108 -57.53 7.83 -28.47
C ALA A 108 -56.92 6.52 -28.99
N PRO A 109 -57.18 6.11 -30.25
CA PRO A 109 -56.60 4.89 -30.82
C PRO A 109 -55.07 4.82 -30.73
N GLN A 110 -54.41 5.97 -30.93
CA GLN A 110 -52.95 6.08 -30.85
C GLN A 110 -52.41 5.88 -29.43
N ASP A 111 -53.19 6.21 -28.41
CA ASP A 111 -52.78 6.09 -27.01
C ASP A 111 -52.80 4.62 -26.56
N VAL A 112 -53.66 3.79 -27.16
CA VAL A 112 -53.67 2.33 -26.94
C VAL A 112 -52.34 1.72 -27.38
N MET A 113 -51.88 2.04 -28.60
CA MET A 113 -50.61 1.57 -29.14
C MET A 113 -49.39 2.22 -28.46
N THR A 114 -49.47 3.51 -28.13
CA THR A 114 -48.44 4.20 -27.34
C THR A 114 -48.32 3.57 -25.95
N GLY A 115 -49.44 3.15 -25.37
CA GLY A 115 -49.48 2.41 -24.12
C GLY A 115 -48.72 1.09 -24.19
N VAL A 116 -48.90 0.29 -25.25
CA VAL A 116 -48.13 -0.96 -25.46
C VAL A 116 -46.62 -0.66 -25.43
N ASN A 117 -46.18 0.32 -26.21
CA ASN A 117 -44.75 0.64 -26.34
C ASN A 117 -44.16 1.21 -25.05
N ASN A 118 -44.91 2.02 -24.31
CA ASN A 118 -44.50 2.54 -23.01
C ASN A 118 -44.40 1.41 -21.96
N THR A 119 -45.37 0.49 -21.94
CA THR A 119 -45.32 -0.68 -21.06
C THR A 119 -44.11 -1.56 -21.37
N LEU A 120 -43.83 -1.83 -22.65
CA LEU A 120 -42.65 -2.59 -23.05
C LEU A 120 -41.33 -1.88 -22.71
N ALA A 121 -41.27 -0.55 -22.83
CA ALA A 121 -40.10 0.23 -22.42
C ALA A 121 -39.85 0.11 -20.90
N HIS A 122 -40.90 0.23 -20.09
CA HIS A 122 -40.79 0.02 -18.64
C HIS A 122 -40.38 -1.43 -18.30
N GLN A 123 -40.92 -2.43 -19.02
CA GLN A 123 -40.51 -3.83 -18.84
C GLN A 123 -39.05 -4.04 -19.19
N PHE A 124 -38.57 -3.47 -20.30
CA PHE A 124 -37.16 -3.51 -20.67
C PHE A 124 -36.27 -2.90 -19.58
N GLN A 125 -36.65 -1.72 -19.05
CA GLN A 125 -35.90 -1.06 -17.97
C GLN A 125 -35.82 -1.92 -16.72
N SER A 126 -36.97 -2.42 -16.25
CA SER A 126 -37.02 -3.28 -15.06
C SER A 126 -36.28 -4.60 -15.27
N TRP A 127 -36.38 -5.19 -16.45
CA TRP A 127 -35.68 -6.42 -16.81
C TRP A 127 -34.17 -6.21 -16.80
N PHE A 128 -33.67 -5.16 -17.47
CA PHE A 128 -32.22 -4.91 -17.53
C PHE A 128 -31.65 -4.52 -16.16
N ASP A 129 -32.40 -3.77 -15.35
CA ASP A 129 -32.04 -3.46 -13.95
C ASP A 129 -31.81 -4.74 -13.13
N LYS A 130 -32.77 -5.68 -13.20
CA LYS A 130 -32.66 -6.98 -12.53
C LYS A 130 -31.51 -7.80 -13.06
N GLN A 131 -31.32 -7.87 -14.38
CA GLN A 131 -30.20 -8.59 -14.98
C GLN A 131 -28.85 -8.11 -14.43
N LEU A 132 -28.63 -6.80 -14.29
CA LEU A 132 -27.38 -6.29 -13.73
C LEU A 132 -27.25 -6.55 -12.23
N LYS A 133 -28.30 -6.27 -11.46
CA LYS A 133 -28.25 -6.35 -9.99
C LYS A 133 -28.24 -7.77 -9.45
N ASP A 134 -29.04 -8.65 -10.06
CA ASP A 134 -29.20 -10.03 -9.59
C ASP A 134 -28.08 -10.93 -10.14
N THR A 135 -27.60 -10.68 -11.36
CA THR A 135 -26.61 -11.54 -12.03
C THR A 135 -25.17 -11.06 -11.82
N VAL A 136 -24.90 -9.75 -11.77
CA VAL A 136 -23.54 -9.19 -11.62
C VAL A 136 -23.29 -8.74 -10.18
N ASP A 137 -23.94 -7.65 -9.75
CA ASP A 137 -23.83 -7.15 -8.37
C ASP A 137 -24.94 -6.12 -8.06
N SER A 138 -25.60 -6.30 -6.91
CA SER A 138 -26.74 -5.46 -6.47
C SER A 138 -26.43 -3.97 -6.30
N SER A 139 -25.15 -3.60 -6.20
CA SER A 139 -24.70 -2.23 -5.99
C SER A 139 -24.46 -1.44 -7.27
N LEU A 140 -24.63 -2.07 -8.44
CA LEU A 140 -24.40 -1.40 -9.71
C LEU A 140 -25.45 -0.30 -9.97
N PRO A 141 -25.01 0.90 -10.40
CA PRO A 141 -25.92 1.94 -10.86
C PRO A 141 -26.60 1.55 -12.18
N THR A 142 -27.88 1.86 -12.29
CA THR A 142 -28.72 1.47 -13.43
C THR A 142 -29.46 2.65 -14.07
N ASP A 143 -29.16 3.89 -13.66
CA ASP A 143 -29.82 5.09 -14.15
C ASP A 143 -29.71 5.26 -15.69
N PHE A 144 -28.58 4.82 -16.26
CA PHE A 144 -28.33 4.87 -17.71
C PHE A 144 -29.33 4.02 -18.53
N ILE A 145 -29.99 3.02 -17.92
CA ILE A 145 -30.92 2.11 -18.60
C ILE A 145 -32.12 2.88 -19.18
N ASN A 146 -32.52 3.97 -18.53
CA ASN A 146 -33.62 4.83 -18.99
C ASN A 146 -33.34 5.50 -20.34
N GLU A 147 -32.06 5.73 -20.64
CA GLU A 147 -31.60 6.32 -21.90
C GLU A 147 -30.95 5.30 -22.83
N PHE A 148 -31.00 4.01 -22.47
CA PHE A 148 -30.37 2.95 -23.25
C PHE A 148 -31.04 2.81 -24.62
N ARG A 149 -30.21 2.78 -25.66
CA ARG A 149 -30.63 2.79 -27.05
C ARG A 149 -30.74 1.38 -27.61
N LEU A 150 -31.95 0.99 -27.95
CA LEU A 150 -32.29 -0.19 -28.76
C LEU A 150 -32.37 0.14 -30.26
N GLY A 151 -32.42 1.43 -30.62
CA GLY A 151 -32.52 1.89 -32.00
C GLY A 151 -32.17 3.37 -32.18
N SER A 152 -32.59 3.93 -33.32
CA SER A 152 -32.28 5.32 -33.72
C SER A 152 -33.37 6.35 -33.36
N GLN A 153 -34.53 5.91 -32.86
CA GLN A 153 -35.63 6.80 -32.48
C GLN A 153 -35.30 7.58 -31.19
N SER A 154 -36.00 8.69 -30.96
CA SER A 154 -35.65 9.60 -29.85
C SER A 154 -36.02 9.09 -28.46
N THR A 155 -37.06 8.25 -28.34
CA THR A 155 -37.48 7.66 -27.06
C THR A 155 -37.41 6.14 -27.10
N GLN A 156 -37.16 5.49 -25.97
CA GLN A 156 -37.06 4.03 -25.88
C GLN A 156 -38.36 3.34 -26.32
N ALA A 157 -39.52 3.91 -25.99
CA ALA A 157 -40.82 3.42 -26.46
C ALA A 157 -40.93 3.44 -28.00
N GLN A 158 -40.49 4.53 -28.66
CA GLN A 158 -40.48 4.58 -30.14
C GLN A 158 -39.46 3.62 -30.74
N GLN A 159 -38.32 3.39 -30.08
CA GLN A 159 -37.34 2.41 -30.54
C GLN A 159 -37.92 1.00 -30.48
N ILE A 160 -38.60 0.62 -29.39
CA ILE A 160 -39.28 -0.67 -29.25
C ILE A 160 -40.44 -0.80 -30.25
N ALA A 161 -41.15 0.29 -30.53
CA ALA A 161 -42.21 0.31 -31.55
C ALA A 161 -41.67 -0.08 -32.93
N ALA A 162 -40.48 0.41 -33.28
CA ALA A 162 -39.83 0.17 -34.56
C ALA A 162 -39.20 -1.23 -34.72
N LEU A 163 -39.02 -1.97 -33.63
CA LEU A 163 -38.52 -3.35 -33.65
C LEU A 163 -39.68 -4.34 -33.73
N ASP A 164 -39.56 -5.38 -34.55
CA ASP A 164 -40.44 -6.54 -34.44
C ASP A 164 -40.04 -7.44 -33.25
N ALA A 165 -40.84 -8.46 -32.93
CA ALA A 165 -40.59 -9.35 -31.81
C ALA A 165 -39.26 -10.12 -31.94
N SER A 166 -38.88 -10.51 -33.16
CA SER A 166 -37.61 -11.21 -33.42
C SER A 166 -36.40 -10.30 -33.21
N ALA A 167 -36.47 -9.05 -33.69
CA ALA A 167 -35.42 -8.06 -33.54
C ALA A 167 -35.25 -7.63 -32.08
N LEU A 168 -36.36 -7.48 -31.33
CA LEU A 168 -36.31 -7.20 -29.89
C LEU A 168 -35.70 -8.37 -29.10
N THR A 169 -36.05 -9.61 -29.46
CA THR A 169 -35.45 -10.82 -28.87
C THR A 169 -33.95 -10.90 -29.16
N ALA A 170 -33.51 -10.56 -30.38
CA ALA A 170 -32.09 -10.52 -30.71
C ALA A 170 -31.34 -9.42 -29.91
N ALA A 171 -31.93 -8.24 -29.76
CA ALA A 171 -31.33 -7.13 -29.02
C ALA A 171 -31.17 -7.46 -27.52
N THR A 172 -32.20 -8.01 -26.90
CA THR A 172 -32.19 -8.44 -25.49
C THR A 172 -31.24 -9.63 -25.25
N ALA A 173 -31.11 -10.54 -26.21
CA ALA A 173 -30.12 -11.62 -26.15
C ALA A 173 -28.67 -11.07 -26.15
N GLU A 174 -28.38 -10.03 -26.93
CA GLU A 174 -27.05 -9.38 -26.92
C GLU A 174 -26.76 -8.64 -25.60
N VAL A 175 -27.77 -8.02 -25.00
CA VAL A 175 -27.65 -7.44 -23.64
C VAL A 175 -27.38 -8.55 -22.62
N SER A 176 -28.11 -9.66 -22.69
CA SER A 176 -27.94 -10.80 -21.77
C SER A 176 -26.52 -11.39 -21.86
N LYS A 177 -26.01 -11.61 -23.08
CA LYS A 177 -24.62 -12.08 -23.29
C LYS A 177 -23.58 -11.15 -22.66
N PHE A 178 -23.81 -9.84 -22.73
CA PHE A 178 -22.93 -8.86 -22.10
C PHE A 178 -22.97 -8.97 -20.57
N VAL A 179 -24.17 -9.06 -19.98
CA VAL A 179 -24.35 -9.24 -18.53
C VAL A 179 -23.73 -10.56 -18.05
N ASP A 180 -23.95 -11.66 -18.77
CA ASP A 180 -23.39 -12.98 -18.46
C ASP A 180 -21.86 -12.97 -18.52
N ALA A 181 -21.28 -12.31 -19.52
CA ALA A 181 -19.83 -12.15 -19.62
C ALA A 181 -19.27 -11.41 -18.39
N LEU A 182 -19.88 -10.28 -18.01
CA LEU A 182 -19.51 -9.55 -16.79
C LEU A 182 -19.64 -10.42 -15.54
N ALA A 183 -20.75 -11.13 -15.37
CA ALA A 183 -21.00 -11.98 -14.22
C ALA A 183 -20.00 -13.13 -14.11
N GLN A 184 -19.70 -13.81 -15.22
CA GLN A 184 -18.70 -14.87 -15.27
C GLN A 184 -17.33 -14.35 -14.85
N GLN A 185 -16.97 -13.14 -15.26
CA GLN A 185 -15.68 -12.52 -14.96
C GLN A 185 -15.61 -12.03 -13.51
N MET A 186 -16.74 -11.61 -12.96
CA MET A 186 -16.92 -11.22 -11.56
C MET A 186 -17.10 -12.42 -10.61
N SER A 187 -16.91 -13.65 -11.07
CA SER A 187 -17.12 -14.87 -10.26
C SER A 187 -16.04 -15.11 -9.21
N SER A 188 -14.82 -14.63 -9.43
CA SER A 188 -13.75 -14.62 -8.42
C SER A 188 -13.96 -13.47 -7.44
N SER A 189 -13.87 -13.76 -6.13
CA SER A 189 -13.95 -12.74 -5.08
C SER A 189 -12.86 -11.69 -5.21
N GLU A 190 -11.64 -12.09 -5.58
CA GLU A 190 -10.48 -11.20 -5.73
C GLU A 190 -10.67 -10.23 -6.91
N VAL A 191 -11.18 -10.75 -8.03
CA VAL A 191 -11.53 -9.92 -9.20
C VAL A 191 -12.69 -9.01 -8.86
N ARG A 192 -13.72 -9.52 -8.18
CA ARG A 192 -14.90 -8.74 -7.79
C ARG A 192 -14.53 -7.56 -6.90
N ASP A 193 -13.71 -7.78 -5.88
CA ASP A 193 -13.32 -6.75 -4.92
C ASP A 193 -12.55 -5.60 -5.58
N SER A 194 -11.73 -5.92 -6.60
CA SER A 194 -10.99 -4.92 -7.37
C SER A 194 -11.84 -4.24 -8.45
N ALA A 195 -12.72 -4.98 -9.12
CA ALA A 195 -13.50 -4.51 -10.27
C ALA A 195 -14.76 -3.72 -9.89
N ILE A 196 -15.37 -3.99 -8.73
CA ILE A 196 -16.69 -3.42 -8.41
C ILE A 196 -16.68 -1.90 -8.31
N SER A 197 -15.59 -1.30 -7.83
CA SER A 197 -15.43 0.16 -7.77
C SER A 197 -15.37 0.77 -9.17
N PHE A 198 -14.60 0.16 -10.09
CA PHE A 198 -14.49 0.56 -11.48
C PHE A 198 -15.84 0.44 -12.20
N LEU A 199 -16.52 -0.71 -12.07
CA LEU A 199 -17.85 -0.91 -12.65
C LEU A 199 -18.85 0.12 -12.13
N ARG A 200 -18.90 0.39 -10.82
CA ARG A 200 -19.78 1.44 -10.28
C ARG A 200 -19.46 2.81 -10.86
N ASN A 201 -18.19 3.15 -11.03
CA ASN A 201 -17.79 4.42 -11.61
C ASN A 201 -18.14 4.51 -13.09
N ALA A 202 -17.79 3.49 -13.87
CA ALA A 202 -18.10 3.40 -15.30
C ALA A 202 -19.61 3.53 -15.54
N PHE A 203 -20.42 2.73 -14.83
CA PHE A 203 -21.86 2.72 -15.00
C PHE A 203 -22.54 4.04 -14.55
N ARG A 204 -22.00 4.76 -13.55
CA ARG A 204 -22.50 6.10 -13.18
C ARG A 204 -22.29 7.15 -14.28
N ASN A 205 -21.25 6.99 -15.09
CA ASN A 205 -20.87 7.95 -16.11
C ASN A 205 -21.42 7.61 -17.51
N LEU A 206 -22.15 6.50 -17.65
CA LEU A 206 -22.83 6.15 -18.90
C LEU A 206 -24.01 7.09 -19.14
N VAL A 207 -24.04 7.70 -20.33
CA VAL A 207 -25.14 8.56 -20.80
C VAL A 207 -25.50 8.11 -22.22
N SER A 208 -26.79 7.86 -22.47
CA SER A 208 -27.35 7.39 -23.76
C SER A 208 -26.45 6.45 -24.58
N VAL A 209 -26.40 5.17 -24.18
CA VAL A 209 -25.52 4.14 -24.76
C VAL A 209 -26.34 2.99 -25.38
N ASP A 210 -25.79 2.30 -26.39
CA ASP A 210 -26.32 1.03 -26.92
C ASP A 210 -25.38 -0.15 -26.60
N VAL A 211 -25.71 -1.39 -27.00
CA VAL A 211 -24.88 -2.57 -26.69
C VAL A 211 -23.46 -2.44 -27.27
N ASN A 212 -23.33 -1.90 -28.48
CA ASN A 212 -22.02 -1.73 -29.11
C ASN A 212 -21.24 -0.59 -28.45
N GLY A 213 -21.95 0.45 -28.01
CA GLY A 213 -21.44 1.54 -27.19
C GLY A 213 -20.91 1.02 -25.86
N LEU A 214 -21.63 0.14 -25.17
CA LEU A 214 -21.14 -0.49 -23.93
C LEU A 214 -19.86 -1.28 -24.17
N LYS A 215 -19.85 -2.14 -25.21
CA LYS A 215 -18.71 -3.00 -25.57
C LYS A 215 -17.48 -2.20 -26.04
N ASN A 216 -17.66 -1.01 -26.62
CA ASN A 216 -16.58 -0.23 -27.22
C ASN A 216 -16.32 1.12 -26.53
N SER A 217 -17.02 1.44 -25.44
CA SER A 217 -16.87 2.71 -24.76
C SER A 217 -15.50 2.84 -24.11
N ASP A 218 -15.01 4.07 -24.02
CA ASP A 218 -13.78 4.37 -23.25
C ASP A 218 -13.96 4.11 -21.75
N TYR A 219 -15.21 3.97 -21.28
CA TYR A 219 -15.58 3.68 -19.89
C TYR A 219 -15.45 2.20 -19.52
N LEU A 220 -15.50 1.28 -20.48
CA LEU A 220 -15.47 -0.17 -20.24
C LEU A 220 -14.54 -0.86 -21.25
N LEU A 221 -13.30 -1.12 -20.83
CA LEU A 221 -12.38 -1.90 -21.64
C LEU A 221 -12.81 -3.38 -21.69
N THR A 222 -12.88 -3.94 -22.90
CA THR A 222 -12.96 -5.40 -23.09
C THR A 222 -11.62 -6.03 -22.76
N GLN A 223 -11.55 -7.34 -22.58
CA GLN A 223 -10.27 -8.02 -22.35
C GLN A 223 -9.25 -7.75 -23.48
N GLU A 224 -9.70 -7.81 -24.74
CA GLU A 224 -8.85 -7.55 -25.91
C GLU A 224 -8.41 -6.08 -25.97
N SER A 225 -9.33 -5.13 -25.80
CA SER A 225 -8.99 -3.71 -25.83
C SER A 225 -8.23 -3.25 -24.59
N PHE A 226 -8.40 -3.92 -23.45
CA PHE A 226 -7.60 -3.74 -22.25
C PHE A 226 -6.16 -4.15 -22.50
N SER A 227 -5.91 -5.36 -23.02
CA SER A 227 -4.55 -5.80 -23.32
C SER A 227 -3.86 -4.84 -24.31
N ALA A 228 -4.55 -4.43 -25.37
CA ALA A 228 -4.02 -3.45 -26.31
C ALA A 228 -3.73 -2.07 -25.66
N ALA A 229 -4.63 -1.61 -24.78
CA ALA A 229 -4.45 -0.35 -24.05
C ALA A 229 -3.30 -0.45 -23.03
N VAL A 230 -3.16 -1.58 -22.35
CA VAL A 230 -2.06 -1.86 -21.41
C VAL A 230 -0.73 -1.87 -22.16
N THR A 231 -0.61 -2.53 -23.31
CA THR A 231 0.60 -2.47 -24.15
C THR A 231 0.97 -1.02 -24.46
N ALA A 232 0.03 -0.27 -25.04
CA ALA A 232 0.29 1.10 -25.49
C ALA A 232 0.69 2.00 -24.31
N GLN A 233 -0.02 1.87 -23.19
CA GLN A 233 0.20 2.68 -22.01
C GLN A 233 1.48 2.29 -21.25
N LEU A 234 1.82 1.01 -21.15
CA LEU A 234 3.08 0.57 -20.53
C LEU A 234 4.29 1.14 -21.27
N VAL A 235 4.28 1.06 -22.60
CA VAL A 235 5.34 1.66 -23.43
C VAL A 235 5.43 3.17 -23.19
N ALA A 236 4.29 3.87 -23.20
CA ALA A 236 4.26 5.32 -23.02
C ALA A 236 4.68 5.76 -21.60
N SER A 237 4.14 5.12 -20.56
CA SER A 237 4.44 5.45 -19.16
C SER A 237 5.90 5.17 -18.82
N LEU A 238 6.47 4.06 -19.30
CA LEU A 238 7.89 3.76 -19.09
C LEU A 238 8.81 4.69 -19.90
N ASP A 239 8.47 5.01 -21.15
CA ASP A 239 9.26 5.94 -21.96
C ASP A 239 9.24 7.36 -21.37
N SER A 240 8.12 7.79 -20.78
CA SER A 240 8.02 9.08 -20.06
C SER A 240 8.96 9.21 -18.84
N VAL A 241 9.52 8.08 -18.40
CA VAL A 241 10.48 7.99 -17.32
C VAL A 241 11.85 7.50 -17.79
N ASP A 242 12.11 7.63 -19.10
CA ASP A 242 13.35 7.28 -19.80
C ASP A 242 13.68 5.78 -19.83
N ILE A 243 12.72 4.91 -19.55
CA ILE A 243 12.85 3.44 -19.59
C ILE A 243 12.28 2.91 -20.91
N LYS A 244 13.03 2.06 -21.62
CA LYS A 244 12.53 1.48 -22.88
C LYS A 244 12.02 0.06 -22.65
N LEU A 245 10.73 -0.14 -22.89
CA LEU A 245 10.13 -1.46 -23.02
C LEU A 245 9.83 -1.72 -24.50
N SER A 246 10.30 -2.85 -25.03
CA SER A 246 9.98 -3.22 -26.40
C SER A 246 8.49 -3.48 -26.54
N LYS A 247 7.90 -3.18 -27.71
CA LYS A 247 6.48 -3.46 -27.95
C LYS A 247 6.16 -4.96 -27.80
N SER A 248 7.08 -5.82 -28.24
CA SER A 248 6.92 -7.28 -28.12
C SER A 248 6.84 -7.72 -26.65
N ASP A 249 7.70 -7.19 -25.79
CA ASP A 249 7.66 -7.52 -24.35
C ASP A 249 6.43 -6.92 -23.68
N ALA A 250 6.03 -5.70 -24.07
CA ALA A 250 4.80 -5.08 -23.59
C ALA A 250 3.56 -5.90 -23.97
N ASP A 251 3.49 -6.43 -25.19
CA ASP A 251 2.40 -7.29 -25.65
C ASP A 251 2.34 -8.61 -24.85
N VAL A 252 3.49 -9.24 -24.59
CA VAL A 252 3.55 -10.45 -23.76
C VAL A 252 3.09 -10.14 -22.33
N LEU A 253 3.60 -9.08 -21.72
CA LEU A 253 3.21 -8.69 -20.36
C LEU A 253 1.71 -8.33 -20.27
N ALA A 254 1.20 -7.56 -21.22
CA ALA A 254 -0.22 -7.20 -21.28
C ALA A 254 -1.12 -8.43 -21.39
N GLY A 255 -0.70 -9.44 -22.15
CA GLY A 255 -1.41 -10.73 -22.24
C GLY A 255 -1.39 -11.55 -20.94
N LYS A 256 -0.47 -11.28 -20.02
CA LYS A 256 -0.39 -11.94 -18.70
C LYS A 256 -1.03 -11.12 -17.57
N ILE A 257 -1.32 -9.84 -17.81
CA ILE A 257 -1.97 -9.00 -16.80
C ILE A 257 -3.43 -9.40 -16.68
N ALA A 258 -3.83 -9.73 -15.46
CA ALA A 258 -5.21 -9.99 -15.09
C ALA A 258 -6.07 -8.80 -15.51
N TRP A 259 -7.02 -9.07 -16.39
CA TRP A 259 -7.96 -8.07 -16.84
C TRP A 259 -8.87 -7.68 -15.69
N ILE A 260 -9.08 -6.36 -15.52
CA ILE A 260 -9.92 -5.80 -14.47
C ILE A 260 -11.23 -5.33 -15.13
N PRO A 261 -12.33 -6.09 -14.98
CA PRO A 261 -13.62 -5.69 -15.55
C PRO A 261 -14.03 -4.30 -15.09
N GLY A 262 -14.58 -3.52 -16.00
CA GLY A 262 -15.10 -2.19 -15.68
C GLY A 262 -14.08 -1.06 -15.67
N MET A 263 -12.78 -1.35 -15.78
CA MET A 263 -11.75 -0.31 -15.84
C MET A 263 -11.86 0.48 -17.17
N SER A 264 -11.90 1.80 -17.06
CA SER A 264 -11.84 2.71 -18.20
C SER A 264 -10.42 2.95 -18.70
N LYS A 265 -10.27 3.47 -19.92
CA LYS A 265 -8.95 3.88 -20.45
C LYS A 265 -8.26 4.92 -19.58
N GLN A 266 -9.04 5.87 -19.05
CA GLN A 266 -8.51 6.93 -18.20
C GLN A 266 -8.02 6.38 -16.86
N GLU A 267 -8.82 5.50 -16.22
CA GLU A 267 -8.41 4.87 -14.96
C GLU A 267 -7.17 3.99 -15.13
N LEU A 268 -7.07 3.25 -16.23
CA LEU A 268 -5.88 2.49 -16.59
C LEU A 268 -4.65 3.40 -16.76
N ASN A 269 -4.81 4.48 -17.53
CA ASN A 269 -3.76 5.47 -17.77
C ASN A 269 -3.27 6.10 -16.46
N ASP A 270 -4.20 6.55 -15.62
CA ASP A 270 -3.87 7.16 -14.34
C ASP A 270 -3.20 6.15 -13.39
N ALA A 271 -3.69 4.90 -13.33
CA ALA A 271 -3.09 3.86 -12.49
C ALA A 271 -1.65 3.53 -12.93
N LEU A 272 -1.43 3.31 -14.24
CA LEU A 272 -0.09 3.03 -14.77
C LEU A 272 0.86 4.21 -14.57
N ASN A 273 0.40 5.45 -14.79
CA ASN A 273 1.23 6.63 -14.56
C ASN A 273 1.60 6.80 -13.10
N ASP A 274 0.67 6.58 -12.17
CA ASP A 274 0.94 6.68 -10.74
C ASP A 274 1.95 5.62 -10.28
N LEU A 275 1.81 4.37 -10.74
CA LEU A 275 2.77 3.30 -10.46
C LEU A 275 4.15 3.58 -11.07
N ALA A 276 4.20 3.98 -12.34
CA ALA A 276 5.45 4.31 -13.04
C ALA A 276 6.16 5.49 -12.36
N LYS A 277 5.40 6.47 -11.85
CA LYS A 277 5.94 7.60 -11.08
C LYS A 277 6.61 7.13 -9.78
N GLN A 278 6.08 6.12 -9.09
CA GLN A 278 6.73 5.56 -7.90
C GLN A 278 8.08 4.92 -8.24
N VAL A 279 8.14 4.11 -9.30
CA VAL A 279 9.39 3.46 -9.76
C VAL A 279 10.40 4.52 -10.21
N LYS A 280 9.96 5.54 -10.96
CA LYS A 280 10.82 6.67 -11.36
C LYS A 280 11.37 7.41 -10.14
N GLY A 281 10.52 7.72 -9.18
CA GLY A 281 10.92 8.44 -7.98
C GLY A 281 11.94 7.65 -7.16
N GLN A 282 11.72 6.34 -7.00
CA GLN A 282 12.69 5.42 -6.41
C GLN A 282 14.04 5.51 -7.13
N PHE A 283 14.04 5.38 -8.45
CA PHE A 283 15.25 5.43 -9.26
C PHE A 283 15.99 6.76 -9.12
N ALA A 284 15.27 7.89 -9.19
CA ALA A 284 15.82 9.22 -9.05
C ALA A 284 16.45 9.49 -7.67
N ASN A 285 16.05 8.76 -6.63
CA ASN A 285 16.70 8.85 -5.32
C ASN A 285 18.08 8.20 -5.28
N SER A 286 18.32 7.17 -6.11
CA SER A 286 19.53 6.34 -6.05
C SER A 286 20.55 6.66 -7.12
N TYR A 287 20.12 7.19 -8.26
CA TYR A 287 20.97 7.32 -9.43
C TYR A 287 20.92 8.72 -10.02
N THR A 288 22.07 9.27 -10.37
CA THR A 288 22.19 10.48 -11.19
C THR A 288 22.01 10.11 -12.68
N ALA A 289 22.22 11.08 -13.59
CA ALA A 289 21.95 10.96 -15.03
C ALA A 289 22.61 9.77 -15.78
N GLY A 290 23.45 8.96 -15.13
CA GLY A 290 24.08 7.75 -15.68
C GLY A 290 23.44 6.41 -15.31
N GLY A 291 22.50 6.34 -14.36
CA GLY A 291 21.98 5.04 -13.86
C GLY A 291 20.98 4.31 -14.77
N LYS A 292 20.76 4.83 -15.99
CA LYS A 292 19.71 4.35 -16.89
C LYS A 292 19.92 2.88 -17.26
N ASP A 293 21.17 2.45 -17.36
CA ASP A 293 21.53 1.09 -17.70
C ASP A 293 21.18 0.11 -16.57
N GLU A 294 21.35 0.50 -15.31
CA GLU A 294 20.95 -0.29 -14.13
C GLU A 294 19.43 -0.44 -14.05
N LEU A 295 18.67 0.62 -14.35
CA LEU A 295 17.22 0.56 -14.40
C LEU A 295 16.71 -0.32 -15.53
N GLN A 296 17.35 -0.24 -16.70
CA GLN A 296 17.05 -1.11 -17.83
C GLN A 296 17.38 -2.57 -17.50
N ALA A 297 18.53 -2.85 -16.87
CA ALA A 297 18.90 -4.20 -16.45
C ALA A 297 17.93 -4.79 -15.41
N ALA A 298 17.44 -3.97 -14.47
CA ALA A 298 16.43 -4.37 -13.50
C ALA A 298 15.09 -4.69 -14.20
N LEU A 299 14.66 -3.86 -15.16
CA LEU A 299 13.49 -4.12 -15.97
C LEU A 299 13.65 -5.42 -16.76
N ASP A 300 14.75 -5.59 -17.50
CA ASP A 300 15.00 -6.76 -18.34
C ASP A 300 15.01 -8.06 -17.53
N THR A 301 15.55 -8.01 -16.30
CA THR A 301 15.52 -9.14 -15.37
C THR A 301 14.09 -9.51 -14.97
N VAL A 302 13.30 -8.51 -14.54
CA VAL A 302 11.91 -8.73 -14.14
C VAL A 302 11.05 -9.20 -15.31
N VAL A 303 11.23 -8.62 -16.50
CA VAL A 303 10.53 -9.05 -17.73
C VAL A 303 10.86 -10.50 -18.04
N ASN A 304 12.12 -10.91 -17.98
CA ASN A 304 12.52 -12.30 -18.20
C ASN A 304 11.93 -13.26 -17.16
N GLU A 305 11.94 -12.90 -15.88
CA GLU A 305 11.34 -13.72 -14.81
C GLU A 305 9.83 -13.87 -15.01
N LEU A 306 9.14 -12.78 -15.31
CA LEU A 306 7.70 -12.78 -15.52
C LEU A 306 7.31 -13.51 -16.81
N ASN A 307 8.06 -13.39 -17.89
CA ASN A 307 7.81 -14.11 -19.14
C ASN A 307 7.92 -15.64 -18.97
N ASN A 308 8.84 -16.09 -18.11
CA ASN A 308 9.03 -17.51 -17.84
C ASN A 308 8.07 -18.08 -16.78
N SER A 309 7.38 -17.22 -16.03
CA SER A 309 6.40 -17.63 -15.02
C SER A 309 5.08 -18.06 -15.68
N PRO A 310 4.48 -19.21 -15.32
CA PRO A 310 3.16 -19.59 -15.83
C PRO A 310 2.02 -18.78 -15.20
N ASN A 311 2.29 -17.99 -14.16
CA ASN A 311 1.26 -17.32 -13.38
C ASN A 311 0.81 -16.01 -14.04
N GLU A 312 -0.49 -15.73 -13.92
CA GLU A 312 -1.10 -14.43 -14.18
C GLU A 312 -0.51 -13.38 -13.22
N ILE A 313 -0.43 -12.13 -13.68
CA ILE A 313 0.13 -11.01 -12.91
C ILE A 313 -0.89 -9.88 -12.79
N THR A 314 -0.80 -9.04 -11.77
CA THR A 314 -1.60 -7.82 -11.66
C THR A 314 -0.82 -6.59 -12.14
N LEU A 315 -1.53 -5.51 -12.46
CA LEU A 315 -0.91 -4.22 -12.82
C LEU A 315 0.06 -3.73 -11.74
N SER A 316 -0.33 -3.85 -10.47
CA SER A 316 0.50 -3.50 -9.31
C SER A 316 1.72 -4.42 -9.20
N SER A 317 1.54 -5.73 -9.38
CA SER A 317 2.64 -6.69 -9.23
C SER A 317 3.78 -6.44 -10.19
N LEU A 318 3.50 -6.12 -11.47
CA LEU A 318 4.52 -5.84 -12.48
C LEU A 318 5.46 -4.71 -12.04
N LEU A 319 4.89 -3.56 -11.69
CA LEU A 319 5.65 -2.37 -11.31
C LEU A 319 6.28 -2.53 -9.91
N SER A 320 5.60 -3.25 -9.00
CA SER A 320 6.17 -3.57 -7.68
C SER A 320 7.38 -4.50 -7.80
N SER A 321 7.40 -5.46 -8.73
CA SER A 321 8.53 -6.36 -8.95
C SER A 321 9.78 -5.59 -9.42
N ILE A 322 9.60 -4.58 -10.27
CA ILE A 322 10.69 -3.67 -10.66
C ILE A 322 11.21 -2.92 -9.42
N ALA A 323 10.30 -2.36 -8.62
CA ALA A 323 10.68 -1.64 -7.41
C ALA A 323 11.41 -2.52 -6.38
N VAL A 324 10.93 -3.74 -6.17
CA VAL A 324 11.53 -4.77 -5.30
C VAL A 324 12.92 -5.13 -5.79
N SER A 325 13.09 -5.37 -7.09
CA SER A 325 14.39 -5.69 -7.69
C SER A 325 15.42 -4.58 -7.42
N LEU A 326 15.02 -3.32 -7.59
CA LEU A 326 15.86 -2.15 -7.30
C LEU A 326 16.20 -2.02 -5.80
N VAL A 327 15.22 -2.20 -4.89
CA VAL A 327 15.49 -2.19 -3.44
C VAL A 327 16.45 -3.31 -3.08
N ASN A 328 16.22 -4.53 -3.58
CA ASN A 328 17.08 -5.69 -3.30
C ASN A 328 18.51 -5.45 -3.76
N THR A 329 18.69 -4.84 -4.94
CA THR A 329 20.01 -4.48 -5.48
C THR A 329 20.76 -3.53 -4.54
N GLN A 330 20.07 -2.55 -3.95
CA GLN A 330 20.67 -1.61 -3.01
C GLN A 330 21.02 -2.27 -1.67
N VAL A 331 20.15 -3.15 -1.17
CA VAL A 331 20.42 -3.95 0.03
C VAL A 331 21.63 -4.86 -0.20
N ASP A 332 21.74 -5.48 -1.37
CA ASP A 332 22.90 -6.28 -1.77
C ASP A 332 24.17 -5.46 -1.87
N ALA A 333 24.11 -4.29 -2.51
CA ALA A 333 25.26 -3.40 -2.62
C ALA A 333 25.73 -2.90 -1.25
N PHE A 334 24.80 -2.59 -0.34
CA PHE A 334 25.11 -2.25 1.04
C PHE A 334 25.78 -3.42 1.77
N TYR A 335 25.15 -4.61 1.73
CA TYR A 335 25.62 -5.78 2.47
C TYR A 335 26.97 -6.30 1.95
N GLY A 336 27.13 -6.42 0.63
CA GLY A 336 28.36 -6.86 -0.02
C GLY A 336 29.50 -5.82 0.03
N GLY A 337 29.19 -4.56 0.37
CA GLY A 337 30.19 -3.51 0.57
C GLY A 337 30.83 -3.51 1.96
N LEU A 338 30.41 -4.39 2.87
CA LEU A 338 30.97 -4.53 4.21
C LEU A 338 32.11 -5.56 4.23
N GLU A 339 33.00 -5.44 5.22
CA GLU A 339 34.05 -6.44 5.44
C GLU A 339 33.44 -7.75 5.96
N ASP A 340 34.00 -8.91 5.58
CA ASP A 340 33.51 -10.25 6.00
C ASP A 340 33.34 -10.37 7.53
N VAL A 341 34.25 -9.74 8.29
CA VAL A 341 34.23 -9.76 9.76
C VAL A 341 33.04 -9.01 10.36
N GLN A 342 32.43 -8.08 9.61
CA GLN A 342 31.29 -7.26 10.06
C GLN A 342 29.95 -7.94 9.88
N VAL A 343 29.83 -8.90 8.95
CA VAL A 343 28.54 -9.53 8.59
C VAL A 343 28.29 -10.86 9.28
N THR A 344 29.13 -11.24 10.24
CA THR A 344 29.04 -12.51 10.98
C THR A 344 27.72 -12.71 11.74
N GLN A 345 26.97 -11.64 12.02
CA GLN A 345 25.70 -11.66 12.77
C GLN A 345 24.47 -11.31 11.91
N ALA A 346 24.65 -11.18 10.60
CA ALA A 346 23.58 -10.96 9.62
C ALA A 346 23.77 -11.96 8.47
N THR A 347 23.36 -13.20 8.67
CA THR A 347 23.58 -14.26 7.68
C THR A 347 22.88 -13.96 6.36
N PRO A 348 23.37 -14.47 5.21
CA PRO A 348 22.70 -14.31 3.91
C PRO A 348 21.23 -14.72 3.93
N ASP A 349 20.89 -15.80 4.63
CA ASP A 349 19.51 -16.28 4.78
C ASP A 349 18.62 -15.27 5.51
N GLN A 350 19.15 -14.63 6.56
CA GLN A 350 18.43 -13.57 7.26
C GLN A 350 18.23 -12.33 6.38
N VAL A 351 19.23 -11.97 5.57
CA VAL A 351 19.11 -10.88 4.60
C VAL A 351 18.04 -11.22 3.55
N ALA A 352 17.99 -12.46 3.06
CA ALA A 352 16.97 -12.92 2.12
C ALA A 352 15.56 -12.83 2.72
N LEU A 353 15.38 -13.20 4.00
CA LEU A 353 14.10 -13.05 4.70
C LEU A 353 13.68 -11.58 4.84
N ILE A 354 14.61 -10.68 5.14
CA ILE A 354 14.32 -9.23 5.23
C ILE A 354 13.84 -8.70 3.87
N LYS A 355 14.53 -9.08 2.79
CA LYS A 355 14.11 -8.72 1.42
C LYS A 355 12.72 -9.25 1.08
N GLN A 356 12.40 -10.48 1.48
CA GLN A 356 11.07 -11.05 1.25
C GLN A 356 9.98 -10.29 2.02
N SER A 357 10.23 -9.90 3.27
CA SER A 357 9.31 -9.06 4.06
C SER A 357 9.07 -7.72 3.35
N THR A 358 10.17 -7.04 3.01
CA THR A 358 10.17 -5.77 2.29
C THR A 358 9.40 -5.85 0.97
N ALA A 359 9.56 -6.95 0.22
CA ALA A 359 8.85 -7.14 -1.03
C ALA A 359 7.33 -7.17 -0.84
N ARG A 360 6.84 -7.80 0.25
CA ARG A 360 5.40 -7.84 0.56
C ARG A 360 4.86 -6.45 0.85
N ASP A 361 5.58 -5.62 1.62
CA ASP A 361 5.12 -4.26 1.92
C ASP A 361 5.12 -3.36 0.67
N ILE A 362 6.09 -3.53 -0.23
CA ILE A 362 6.11 -2.82 -1.52
C ILE A 362 4.92 -3.25 -2.38
N THR A 363 4.67 -4.55 -2.54
CA THR A 363 3.53 -5.06 -3.31
C THR A 363 2.20 -4.53 -2.76
N LEU A 364 1.99 -4.61 -1.44
CA LEU A 364 0.78 -4.11 -0.79
C LEU A 364 0.58 -2.59 -1.01
N LEU A 365 1.66 -1.82 -0.96
CA LEU A 365 1.60 -0.38 -1.23
C LEU A 365 1.16 -0.09 -2.67
N PHE A 366 1.69 -0.84 -3.64
CA PHE A 366 1.34 -0.68 -5.06
C PHE A 366 -0.10 -1.12 -5.35
N GLU A 367 -0.59 -2.17 -4.67
CA GLU A 367 -2.00 -2.57 -4.72
C GLU A 367 -2.93 -1.45 -4.24
N LYS A 368 -2.59 -0.80 -3.11
CA LYS A 368 -3.35 0.35 -2.61
C LYS A 368 -3.43 1.51 -3.60
N ILE A 369 -2.33 1.78 -4.32
CA ILE A 369 -2.28 2.84 -5.34
C ILE A 369 -3.26 2.53 -6.48
N VAL A 370 -3.25 1.30 -7.02
CA VAL A 370 -4.20 0.88 -8.08
C VAL A 370 -5.64 0.96 -7.59
N ALA A 371 -5.89 0.52 -6.35
CA ALA A 371 -7.21 0.55 -5.72
C ALA A 371 -7.66 1.95 -5.27
N ARG A 372 -6.85 3.01 -5.52
CA ARG A 372 -7.11 4.40 -5.09
C ARG A 372 -7.35 4.54 -3.59
N GLN A 373 -6.73 3.66 -2.80
CA GLN A 373 -6.80 3.69 -1.35
C GLN A 373 -5.73 4.62 -0.78
N ASP A 374 -5.93 5.05 0.47
CA ASP A 374 -4.89 5.79 1.18
C ASP A 374 -3.65 4.90 1.38
N SER A 375 -2.55 5.34 0.78
CA SER A 375 -1.25 4.69 0.83
C SER A 375 -0.37 5.24 1.96
N GLY A 376 -0.83 6.27 2.68
CA GLY A 376 -0.03 6.99 3.66
C GLY A 376 1.13 7.72 3.00
N THR A 377 2.35 7.46 3.45
CA THR A 377 3.55 8.00 2.81
C THR A 377 3.79 7.29 1.48
N ASP A 378 4.08 8.03 0.41
CA ASP A 378 4.36 7.47 -0.91
C ASP A 378 5.67 6.68 -0.95
N PHE A 379 5.78 5.74 -1.90
CA PHE A 379 6.94 4.86 -2.00
C PHE A 379 8.26 5.61 -2.27
N THR A 380 8.21 6.69 -3.04
CA THR A 380 9.39 7.52 -3.34
C THR A 380 9.99 8.10 -2.06
N SER A 381 9.14 8.65 -1.19
CA SER A 381 9.54 9.19 0.10
C SER A 381 10.07 8.10 1.05
N ARG A 382 9.40 6.95 1.11
CA ARG A 382 9.83 5.79 1.91
C ARG A 382 11.20 5.26 1.50
N HIS A 383 11.42 5.12 0.19
CA HIS A 383 12.69 4.68 -0.37
C HIS A 383 13.81 5.68 -0.09
N LYS A 384 13.56 6.99 -0.24
CA LYS A 384 14.55 8.01 0.14
C LYS A 384 14.96 7.88 1.61
N LYS A 385 13.98 7.67 2.50
CA LYS A 385 14.23 7.44 3.93
C LYS A 385 15.06 6.19 4.18
N MET A 386 14.81 5.12 3.44
CA MET A 386 15.60 3.88 3.50
C MET A 386 17.06 4.16 3.16
N LEU A 387 17.34 4.90 2.08
CA LEU A 387 18.71 5.26 1.69
C LEU A 387 19.41 6.11 2.76
N GLU A 388 18.72 7.11 3.32
CA GLU A 388 19.26 7.93 4.43
C GLU A 388 19.63 7.07 5.65
N ASN A 389 18.76 6.13 6.02
CA ASN A 389 18.96 5.28 7.17
C ASN A 389 20.05 4.21 6.91
N LEU A 390 20.14 3.69 5.68
CA LEU A 390 21.23 2.79 5.26
C LEU A 390 22.58 3.52 5.26
N ASP A 391 22.63 4.77 4.80
CA ASP A 391 23.85 5.58 4.84
C ASP A 391 24.30 5.88 6.28
N ALA A 392 23.37 6.22 7.17
CA ALA A 392 23.66 6.38 8.59
C ALA A 392 24.22 5.09 9.22
N LEU A 393 23.63 3.94 8.88
CA LEU A 393 24.15 2.64 9.31
C LEU A 393 25.54 2.37 8.73
N LYS A 394 25.77 2.69 7.45
CA LYS A 394 27.07 2.55 6.78
C LYS A 394 28.14 3.41 7.46
N ILE A 395 27.85 4.66 7.77
CA ILE A 395 28.76 5.57 8.49
C ILE A 395 29.14 5.00 9.86
N ARG A 396 28.18 4.39 10.56
CA ARG A 396 28.46 3.73 11.85
C ARG A 396 29.40 2.54 11.68
N LEU A 397 29.10 1.65 10.74
CA LEU A 397 29.88 0.43 10.50
C LEU A 397 31.28 0.74 9.95
N SER A 398 31.45 1.85 9.22
CA SER A 398 32.76 2.24 8.67
C SER A 398 33.79 2.68 9.73
N LYS A 399 33.36 2.90 10.98
CA LYS A 399 34.24 3.22 12.13
C LYS A 399 35.10 2.04 12.61
N ILE A 400 34.92 0.85 12.05
CA ILE A 400 35.74 -0.33 12.34
C ILE A 400 37.24 -0.02 12.26
N THR A 401 37.99 -0.37 13.31
CA THR A 401 39.42 -0.10 13.40
C THR A 401 40.28 -1.17 12.72
N LYS A 402 41.53 -0.83 12.41
CA LYS A 402 42.50 -1.80 11.85
C LYS A 402 42.77 -2.96 12.81
N GLU A 403 42.80 -2.71 14.12
CA GLU A 403 42.99 -3.74 15.15
C GLU A 403 41.82 -4.75 15.15
N GLU A 404 40.57 -4.28 15.02
CA GLU A 404 39.39 -5.15 14.90
C GLU A 404 39.44 -6.04 13.64
N LYS A 405 39.88 -5.47 12.51
CA LYS A 405 40.06 -6.22 11.25
C LYS A 405 41.11 -7.31 11.37
N ASP A 406 42.29 -6.95 11.89
CA ASP A 406 43.44 -7.86 11.97
C ASP A 406 43.19 -9.00 12.98
N ASN A 407 42.50 -8.71 14.09
CA ASN A 407 42.19 -9.69 15.13
C ASN A 407 40.91 -10.50 14.86
N LYS A 408 40.14 -10.19 13.80
CA LYS A 408 38.82 -10.77 13.51
C LYS A 408 37.84 -10.70 14.69
N ALA A 409 37.97 -9.66 15.49
CA ALA A 409 37.17 -9.43 16.69
C ALA A 409 36.57 -8.02 16.61
N VAL A 410 35.37 -7.94 16.03
CA VAL A 410 34.68 -6.67 15.75
C VAL A 410 33.82 -6.29 16.95
N ASN A 411 33.91 -5.02 17.35
CA ASN A 411 33.04 -4.48 18.39
C ASN A 411 31.58 -4.51 17.93
N ALA A 412 30.66 -4.70 18.87
CA ALA A 412 29.24 -4.90 18.55
C ALA A 412 28.60 -3.69 17.84
N GLU A 413 29.12 -2.48 18.01
CA GLU A 413 28.71 -1.26 17.31
C GLU A 413 29.16 -1.19 15.84
N HIS A 414 30.22 -1.92 15.49
CA HIS A 414 30.80 -1.99 14.14
C HIS A 414 30.41 -3.27 13.38
N ALA A 415 29.71 -4.19 14.04
CA ALA A 415 29.14 -5.38 13.42
C ALA A 415 27.72 -5.07 12.90
N LEU A 416 27.38 -5.62 11.73
CA LEU A 416 26.03 -5.62 11.21
C LEU A 416 25.26 -6.78 11.84
N THR A 417 24.12 -6.47 12.46
CA THR A 417 23.16 -7.49 12.90
C THR A 417 21.95 -7.52 11.98
N ALA A 418 21.31 -8.68 11.81
CA ALA A 418 20.06 -8.79 11.05
C ALA A 418 18.98 -7.83 11.58
N ARG A 419 18.97 -7.57 12.90
CA ARG A 419 18.05 -6.63 13.55
C ARG A 419 18.31 -5.18 13.12
N ASP A 420 19.57 -4.78 12.98
CA ASP A 420 19.90 -3.43 12.50
C ASP A 420 19.37 -3.21 11.08
N LEU A 421 19.63 -4.16 10.18
CA LEU A 421 19.19 -4.09 8.79
C LEU A 421 17.67 -4.13 8.67
N LEU A 422 17.00 -5.08 9.35
CA LEU A 422 15.54 -5.19 9.38
C LEU A 422 14.92 -3.88 9.90
N SER A 423 15.44 -3.34 11.01
CA SER A 423 14.89 -2.13 11.60
C SER A 423 15.06 -0.91 10.70
N VAL A 424 16.15 -0.80 9.95
CA VAL A 424 16.35 0.26 8.96
C VAL A 424 15.33 0.13 7.83
N ILE A 425 15.18 -1.07 7.26
CA ILE A 425 14.35 -1.27 6.07
C ILE A 425 12.87 -1.17 6.42
N GLU A 426 12.39 -1.87 7.45
CA GLU A 426 10.97 -1.87 7.84
C GLU A 426 10.49 -0.48 8.27
N SER A 427 11.27 0.22 9.11
CA SER A 427 10.91 1.58 9.55
C SER A 427 10.84 2.62 8.42
N SER A 428 11.41 2.29 7.26
CA SER A 428 11.44 3.16 6.08
C SER A 428 10.41 2.73 5.05
N ILE A 429 10.44 1.46 4.61
CA ILE A 429 9.60 0.91 3.54
C ILE A 429 8.24 0.44 4.05
N GLY A 430 8.17 -0.25 5.19
CA GLY A 430 6.91 -0.63 5.84
C GLY A 430 6.13 0.59 6.35
N ASP A 431 6.87 1.60 6.81
CA ASP A 431 6.39 2.91 7.26
C ASP A 431 5.46 2.88 8.49
N ARG A 432 5.46 1.77 9.23
CA ARG A 432 4.57 1.61 10.39
C ARG A 432 5.16 2.32 11.61
N PHE A 433 4.28 2.93 12.41
CA PHE A 433 4.70 3.74 13.56
C PHE A 433 5.57 2.94 14.55
N ASP A 434 5.19 1.69 14.78
CA ASP A 434 5.88 0.74 15.63
C ASP A 434 7.30 0.40 15.13
N GLU A 435 7.48 0.25 13.83
CA GLU A 435 8.79 0.01 13.22
C GLU A 435 9.68 1.24 13.35
N ARG A 436 9.12 2.45 13.19
CA ARG A 436 9.83 3.72 13.42
C ARG A 436 10.27 3.87 14.89
N VAL A 437 9.43 3.47 15.84
CA VAL A 437 9.80 3.45 17.28
C VAL A 437 10.89 2.42 17.56
N LEU A 438 10.79 1.23 16.96
CA LEU A 438 11.81 0.18 17.08
C LEU A 438 13.17 0.67 16.57
N PHE A 439 13.18 1.36 15.42
CA PHE A 439 14.38 1.97 14.85
C PHE A 439 14.99 3.02 15.77
N ALA A 440 14.21 3.98 16.25
CA ALA A 440 14.69 5.01 17.16
C ALA A 440 15.26 4.42 18.47
N LEU A 441 14.65 3.36 19.00
CA LEU A 441 15.17 2.65 20.17
C LEU A 441 16.49 1.91 19.85
N ASN A 442 16.59 1.31 18.67
CA ASN A 442 17.82 0.63 18.24
C ASN A 442 18.97 1.61 18.02
N GLU A 443 18.73 2.77 17.40
CA GLU A 443 19.72 3.84 17.28
C GLU A 443 20.21 4.31 18.67
N ARG A 444 19.28 4.56 19.60
CA ARG A 444 19.63 4.91 20.98
C ARG A 444 20.46 3.83 21.66
N ARG A 445 20.12 2.56 21.48
CA ARG A 445 20.86 1.42 22.04
C ARG A 445 22.30 1.44 21.55
N VAL A 446 22.52 1.62 20.24
CA VAL A 446 23.86 1.57 19.67
C VAL A 446 24.68 2.81 20.01
N ASN A 447 24.10 4.01 19.97
CA ASN A 447 24.80 5.23 20.39
C ASN A 447 25.24 5.17 21.86
N ARG A 448 24.40 4.58 22.74
CA ARG A 448 24.76 4.36 24.16
C ARG A 448 25.84 3.29 24.32
N LEU A 449 25.84 2.26 23.47
CA LEU A 449 26.86 1.22 23.46
C LEU A 449 28.23 1.77 23.09
N GLU A 450 28.30 2.54 22.00
CA GLU A 450 29.52 3.22 21.51
C GLU A 450 30.08 4.13 22.61
N LYS A 451 29.24 5.04 23.14
CA LYS A 451 29.63 5.94 24.24
C LYS A 451 30.13 5.19 25.47
N ARG A 452 29.48 4.08 25.85
CA ARG A 452 29.90 3.25 26.98
C ARG A 452 31.28 2.63 26.74
N ASN A 453 31.54 2.15 25.53
CA ASN A 453 32.82 1.53 25.18
C ASN A 453 33.94 2.58 25.12
N GLU A 454 33.69 3.77 24.58
CA GLU A 454 34.61 4.92 24.65
C GLU A 454 34.94 5.29 26.10
N GLN A 455 33.93 5.43 26.96
CA GLN A 455 34.11 5.73 28.38
C GLN A 455 34.92 4.64 29.09
N LYS A 456 34.71 3.37 28.74
CA LYS A 456 35.48 2.24 29.28
C LYS A 456 36.96 2.33 28.90
N GLN A 457 37.27 2.66 27.64
CA GLN A 457 38.65 2.84 27.18
C GLN A 457 39.34 4.00 27.89
N VAL A 458 38.66 5.14 28.02
CA VAL A 458 39.19 6.31 28.77
C VAL A 458 39.46 5.93 30.22
N LEU A 459 38.51 5.23 30.87
CA LEU A 459 38.66 4.82 32.26
C LEU A 459 39.81 3.82 32.46
N GLU A 460 40.01 2.90 31.52
CA GLU A 460 41.14 1.97 31.53
C GLU A 460 42.48 2.72 31.47
N GLU A 461 42.62 3.69 30.56
CA GLU A 461 43.83 4.52 30.46
C GLU A 461 44.07 5.36 31.73
N LEU A 462 43.03 5.99 32.28
CA LEU A 462 43.14 6.75 33.53
C LEU A 462 43.54 5.86 34.71
N THR A 463 42.99 4.65 34.78
CA THR A 463 43.31 3.67 35.83
C THR A 463 44.76 3.21 35.72
N ILE A 464 45.26 2.97 34.50
CA ILE A 464 46.68 2.66 34.26
C ILE A 464 47.58 3.81 34.71
N ARG A 465 47.25 5.06 34.36
CA ARG A 465 47.97 6.26 34.82
C ARG A 465 47.98 6.36 36.34
N LEU A 466 46.87 6.07 37.00
CA LEU A 466 46.77 6.09 38.46
C LEU A 466 47.64 4.99 39.11
N LYS A 467 47.70 3.79 38.51
CA LYS A 467 48.64 2.73 38.95
C LYS A 467 50.09 3.20 38.87
N PHE A 468 50.49 3.89 37.80
CA PHE A 468 51.84 4.46 37.70
C PHE A 468 52.13 5.48 38.79
N PHE A 469 51.19 6.37 39.10
CA PHE A 469 51.34 7.28 40.25
C PHE A 469 51.51 6.53 41.57
N GLY A 470 50.72 5.47 41.81
CA GLY A 470 50.84 4.62 43.00
C GLY A 470 52.22 3.96 43.12
N VAL A 471 52.78 3.46 42.02
CA VAL A 471 54.15 2.91 41.98
C VAL A 471 55.19 3.98 42.31
N VAL A 472 55.09 5.16 41.67
CA VAL A 472 56.02 6.27 41.92
C VAL A 472 55.96 6.73 43.37
N GLN A 473 54.77 6.87 43.95
CA GLN A 473 54.58 7.25 45.35
C GLN A 473 55.14 6.20 46.31
N SER A 474 54.83 4.92 46.09
CA SER A 474 55.36 3.81 46.89
C SER A 474 56.89 3.82 46.87
N ARG A 475 57.49 4.08 45.71
CA ARG A 475 58.93 4.23 45.56
C ARG A 475 59.46 5.40 46.38
N ILE A 476 58.88 6.59 46.24
CA ILE A 476 59.27 7.79 47.01
C ILE A 476 59.22 7.51 48.53
N HIS A 477 58.13 6.91 49.03
CA HIS A 477 57.98 6.57 50.44
C HIS A 477 59.02 5.55 50.92
N SER A 478 59.40 4.58 50.08
CA SER A 478 60.47 3.63 50.43
C SER A 478 61.82 4.32 50.64
N PHE A 479 62.14 5.35 49.85
CA PHE A 479 63.37 6.14 50.02
C PHE A 479 63.29 7.08 51.22
N GLN A 480 62.12 7.71 51.46
CA GLN A 480 61.88 8.52 52.65
C GLN A 480 62.05 7.69 53.93
N SER A 481 61.53 6.47 53.98
CA SER A 481 61.63 5.59 55.16
C SER A 481 63.06 5.20 55.55
N ARG A 482 64.02 5.37 54.63
CA ARG A 482 65.43 5.02 54.81
C ARG A 482 66.35 6.25 54.78
N ASP A 483 65.78 7.46 54.83
CA ASP A 483 66.50 8.74 54.70
C ASP A 483 67.43 8.80 53.46
N ALA A 484 67.03 8.15 52.37
CA ALA A 484 67.83 7.98 51.17
C ALA A 484 67.47 9.01 50.07
N SER A 485 68.37 9.19 49.10
CA SER A 485 68.14 10.07 47.94
C SER A 485 67.42 9.30 46.82
N TYR A 486 66.33 9.86 46.31
CA TYR A 486 65.54 9.31 45.21
C TYR A 486 65.81 10.07 43.91
N ASP A 487 66.19 9.34 42.85
CA ASP A 487 66.41 9.89 41.51
C ASP A 487 65.35 9.31 40.54
N PRO A 488 64.39 10.12 40.05
CA PRO A 488 63.35 9.67 39.12
C PRO A 488 63.87 9.32 37.72
N PHE A 489 65.10 9.72 37.37
CA PHE A 489 65.79 9.35 36.13
C PHE A 489 66.92 8.33 36.35
N GLY A 490 67.14 7.90 37.59
CA GLY A 490 68.15 6.90 37.94
C GLY A 490 67.73 5.47 37.58
N VAL A 491 68.57 4.49 37.96
CA VAL A 491 68.25 3.05 37.81
C VAL A 491 67.01 2.68 38.64
N GLU A 492 66.80 3.36 39.77
CA GLU A 492 65.71 3.12 40.70
C GLU A 492 64.36 3.66 40.21
N GLY A 493 64.38 4.56 39.21
CA GLY A 493 63.20 5.12 38.56
C GLY A 493 62.70 4.31 37.35
N ARG A 494 63.19 3.10 37.10
CA ARG A 494 62.65 2.23 36.03
C ARG A 494 61.43 1.47 36.52
N PHE A 495 60.39 1.43 35.70
CA PHE A 495 59.24 0.54 35.91
C PHE A 495 59.62 -0.92 35.66
N LYS A 496 59.26 -1.81 36.59
CA LYS A 496 59.57 -3.25 36.54
C LYS A 496 58.28 -4.08 36.67
N ALA A 497 58.32 -5.32 36.18
CA ALA A 497 57.22 -6.28 36.30
C ALA A 497 56.69 -6.42 37.74
N SER A 498 57.59 -6.46 38.72
CA SER A 498 57.26 -6.56 40.15
C SER A 498 56.46 -5.37 40.68
N ASP A 499 56.60 -4.18 40.09
CA ASP A 499 55.91 -2.98 40.56
C ASP A 499 54.39 -3.04 40.31
N PHE A 500 53.97 -3.93 39.39
CA PHE A 500 52.57 -4.15 39.02
C PHE A 500 52.10 -5.58 39.35
N ASN A 501 52.84 -6.30 40.19
CA ASN A 501 52.56 -7.68 40.59
C ASN A 501 52.58 -8.72 39.45
N TYR A 502 53.34 -8.48 38.38
CA TYR A 502 53.58 -9.48 37.33
C TYR A 502 54.71 -10.43 37.74
N SER A 503 54.56 -11.73 37.45
CA SER A 503 55.51 -12.76 37.89
C SER A 503 56.79 -12.78 37.04
N ASN A 504 56.72 -12.27 35.81
CA ASN A 504 57.84 -12.22 34.88
C ASN A 504 57.71 -11.06 33.87
N ASP A 505 58.81 -10.76 33.18
CA ASP A 505 58.90 -9.67 32.21
C ASP A 505 58.05 -9.90 30.95
N ASN A 506 57.79 -11.16 30.57
CA ASN A 506 56.95 -11.48 29.41
C ASN A 506 55.48 -11.14 29.68
N GLU A 507 54.97 -11.47 30.87
CA GLU A 507 53.63 -11.07 31.33
C GLU A 507 53.50 -9.56 31.39
N PHE A 508 54.51 -8.87 31.92
CA PHE A 508 54.51 -7.41 31.95
C PHE A 508 54.50 -6.82 30.54
N LYS A 509 55.29 -7.34 29.59
CA LYS A 509 55.32 -6.87 28.20
C LYS A 509 54.00 -7.08 27.44
N ALA A 510 53.21 -8.06 27.85
CA ALA A 510 51.87 -8.31 27.31
C ALA A 510 50.78 -7.45 27.99
N SER A 511 51.10 -6.72 29.06
CA SER A 511 50.12 -5.98 29.86
C SER A 511 49.66 -4.66 29.23
N PRO A 512 48.46 -4.16 29.61
CA PRO A 512 48.02 -2.81 29.28
C PRO A 512 48.97 -1.72 29.78
N GLU A 513 49.59 -1.91 30.95
CA GLU A 513 50.56 -0.98 31.52
C GLU A 513 51.79 -0.83 30.61
N TYR A 514 52.38 -1.93 30.12
CA TYR A 514 53.52 -1.86 29.21
C TYR A 514 53.13 -1.32 27.81
N LYS A 515 51.92 -1.65 27.31
CA LYS A 515 51.37 -1.03 26.08
C LYS A 515 51.31 0.49 26.23
N TYR A 516 50.89 1.00 27.39
CA TYR A 516 50.91 2.43 27.68
C TYR A 516 52.33 3.01 27.69
N LEU A 517 53.27 2.39 28.40
CA LEU A 517 54.66 2.88 28.50
C LEU A 517 55.32 2.97 27.12
N SER A 518 55.23 1.89 26.33
CA SER A 518 55.83 1.79 25.00
C SER A 518 55.23 2.77 24.00
N LYS A 519 53.90 2.87 23.92
CA LYS A 519 53.18 3.85 23.08
C LYS A 519 53.61 5.28 23.38
N ASN A 520 53.87 5.56 24.65
CA ASN A 520 54.14 6.90 25.16
C ASN A 520 55.64 7.23 25.31
N LYS A 521 56.53 6.30 24.97
CA LYS A 521 58.00 6.43 25.09
C LYS A 521 58.43 6.78 26.52
N ILE A 522 57.79 6.16 27.51
CA ILE A 522 58.10 6.33 28.93
C ILE A 522 59.03 5.18 29.34
N GLU A 523 60.25 5.51 29.77
CA GLU A 523 61.20 4.50 30.26
C GLU A 523 61.35 4.57 31.79
N LYS A 524 61.22 5.77 32.36
CA LYS A 524 61.43 6.03 33.78
C LYS A 524 60.30 6.84 34.42
N HIS A 525 60.30 6.87 35.75
CA HIS A 525 59.35 7.63 36.58
C HIS A 525 59.38 9.11 36.21
N GLY A 526 60.56 9.68 35.98
CA GLY A 526 60.71 11.08 35.56
C GLY A 526 60.05 11.38 34.22
N ASP A 527 60.12 10.45 33.25
CA ASP A 527 59.48 10.61 31.93
C ASP A 527 57.94 10.61 32.08
N PHE A 528 57.41 9.69 32.89
CA PHE A 528 55.99 9.63 33.20
C PHE A 528 55.50 10.92 33.88
N LEU A 529 56.15 11.34 34.96
CA LEU A 529 55.75 12.53 35.72
C LEU A 529 55.76 13.80 34.86
N ARG A 530 56.76 13.94 33.97
CA ARG A 530 56.81 15.07 33.03
C ARG A 530 55.68 15.02 32.01
N LYS A 531 55.35 13.83 31.50
CA LYS A 531 54.21 13.65 30.60
C LYS A 531 52.88 14.02 31.27
N GLU A 532 52.77 13.75 32.57
CA GLU A 532 51.64 14.15 33.42
C GLU A 532 51.64 15.65 33.80
N GLY A 533 52.65 16.40 33.35
CA GLY A 533 52.75 17.84 33.52
C GLY A 533 53.45 18.30 34.80
N LEU A 534 54.20 17.43 35.49
CA LEU A 534 55.09 17.84 36.58
C LEU A 534 56.42 18.35 36.05
N THR A 535 56.94 19.42 36.64
CA THR A 535 58.28 19.92 36.36
C THR A 535 59.32 19.08 37.12
N VAL A 536 59.91 18.10 36.43
CA VAL A 536 60.99 17.26 36.98
C VAL A 536 62.29 17.53 36.20
N PRO A 537 63.26 18.26 36.78
CA PRO A 537 64.55 18.52 36.13
C PRO A 537 65.34 17.22 35.90
N TYR A 538 66.09 17.15 34.80
CA TYR A 538 67.06 16.07 34.57
C TYR A 538 68.20 16.16 35.60
N ASP A 539 68.74 15.00 36.00
CA ASP A 539 69.91 14.86 36.89
C ASP A 539 69.75 15.45 38.31
N VAL A 540 68.52 15.62 38.78
CA VAL A 540 68.22 16.02 40.15
C VAL A 540 67.76 14.82 40.97
N SER A 541 68.50 14.55 42.06
CA SER A 541 68.06 13.62 43.10
C SER A 541 67.42 14.39 44.27
N TYR A 542 66.40 13.77 44.86
CA TYR A 542 65.57 14.33 45.91
C TYR A 542 65.88 13.62 47.23
N GLN A 543 66.38 14.37 48.21
CA GLN A 543 66.64 13.88 49.56
C GLN A 543 66.16 14.90 50.58
N ASP A 544 65.63 14.43 51.71
CA ASP A 544 65.30 15.30 52.83
C ASP A 544 66.54 15.51 53.72
N THR A 545 66.81 16.77 54.05
CA THR A 545 67.84 17.17 55.02
C THR A 545 67.17 17.78 56.26
N LYS A 546 67.99 18.24 57.22
CA LYS A 546 67.49 18.98 58.39
C LYS A 546 66.86 20.31 57.99
N ASP A 547 67.44 20.98 57.00
CA ASP A 547 67.05 22.35 56.60
C ASP A 547 66.15 22.40 55.36
N ASN A 548 66.03 21.30 54.61
CA ASN A 548 65.25 21.27 53.37
C ASN A 548 64.56 19.92 53.14
N LYS A 549 63.24 19.95 52.97
CA LYS A 549 62.39 18.76 52.76
C LYS A 549 62.09 18.54 51.27
N LYS A 550 63.13 18.45 50.43
CA LYS A 550 62.98 18.36 48.97
C LYS A 550 62.23 17.11 48.51
N LEU A 551 62.49 15.95 49.11
CA LEU A 551 61.83 14.70 48.76
C LEU A 551 60.38 14.71 49.24
N SER A 552 60.12 15.22 50.45
CA SER A 552 58.76 15.41 50.95
C SER A 552 57.95 16.40 50.10
N ASN A 553 58.51 17.55 49.72
CA ASN A 553 57.83 18.52 48.85
C ASN A 553 57.53 17.93 47.47
N PHE A 554 58.48 17.18 46.89
CA PHE A 554 58.28 16.46 45.64
C PHE A 554 57.20 15.38 45.76
N SER A 555 57.21 14.60 46.84
CA SER A 555 56.16 13.62 47.17
C SER A 555 54.78 14.26 47.23
N SER A 556 54.66 15.44 47.85
CA SER A 556 53.41 16.20 47.90
C SER A 556 52.95 16.61 46.51
N SER A 557 53.84 17.13 45.64
CA SER A 557 53.48 17.48 44.26
C SER A 557 53.01 16.28 43.43
N VAL A 558 53.66 15.12 43.58
CA VAL A 558 53.22 13.86 42.96
C VAL A 558 51.85 13.45 43.50
N SER A 559 51.63 13.57 44.81
CA SER A 559 50.35 13.26 45.43
C SER A 559 49.21 14.17 45.00
N ASP A 560 49.45 15.47 44.87
CA ASP A 560 48.41 16.41 44.47
C ASP A 560 47.96 16.13 43.03
N LYS A 561 48.90 15.80 42.13
CA LYS A 561 48.55 15.38 40.77
C LYS A 561 47.78 14.06 40.74
N SER A 562 48.20 13.08 41.54
CA SER A 562 47.50 11.79 41.64
C SER A 562 46.07 11.92 42.17
N LYS A 563 45.81 12.85 43.11
CA LYS A 563 44.46 13.11 43.63
C LYS A 563 43.54 13.65 42.54
N LEU A 564 44.00 14.64 41.78
CA LEU A 564 43.23 15.19 40.65
C LEU A 564 42.88 14.11 39.61
N LEU A 565 43.84 13.22 39.30
CA LEU A 565 43.59 12.08 38.41
C LEU A 565 42.58 11.09 39.02
N ASN A 566 42.66 10.81 40.32
CA ASN A 566 41.72 9.95 41.02
C ASN A 566 40.29 10.54 41.01
N ASP A 567 40.14 11.84 41.19
CA ASP A 567 38.84 12.51 41.08
C ASP A 567 38.28 12.36 39.66
N GLU A 568 39.12 12.50 38.63
CA GLU A 568 38.74 12.26 37.24
C GLU A 568 38.29 10.80 36.99
N VAL A 569 39.01 9.81 37.56
CA VAL A 569 38.62 8.39 37.53
C VAL A 569 37.25 8.19 38.17
N GLN A 570 36.96 8.82 39.31
CA GLN A 570 35.67 8.71 39.98
C GLN A 570 34.52 9.33 39.16
N ILE A 571 34.75 10.50 38.57
CA ILE A 571 33.78 11.15 37.67
C ILE A 571 33.50 10.24 36.48
N LYS A 572 34.54 9.74 35.80
CA LYS A 572 34.39 8.85 34.63
C LYS A 572 33.77 7.50 34.97
N THR A 573 34.01 6.97 36.17
CA THR A 573 33.33 5.76 36.67
C THR A 573 31.83 6.02 36.84
N THR A 574 31.46 7.18 37.39
CA THR A 574 30.06 7.58 37.56
C THR A 574 29.37 7.74 36.20
N GLU A 575 30.00 8.46 35.28
CA GLU A 575 29.49 8.62 33.90
C GLU A 575 29.32 7.27 33.18
N LEU A 576 30.26 6.34 33.35
CA LEU A 576 30.19 5.00 32.76
C LEU A 576 29.04 4.17 33.34
N ASN A 577 28.83 4.23 34.66
CA ASN A 577 27.73 3.55 35.34
C ASN A 577 26.37 4.09 34.87
N ASP A 578 26.25 5.41 34.74
CA ASP A 578 25.04 6.05 34.24
C ASP A 578 24.73 5.64 32.80
N THR A 579 25.72 5.71 31.89
CA THR A 579 25.55 5.26 30.50
C THR A 579 25.20 3.77 30.43
N SER A 580 25.81 2.93 31.26
CA SER A 580 25.53 1.49 31.32
C SER A 580 24.10 1.20 31.79
N SER A 581 23.63 1.93 32.81
CA SER A 581 22.25 1.85 33.30
C SER A 581 21.24 2.27 32.22
N GLN A 582 21.51 3.37 31.52
CA GLN A 582 20.67 3.83 30.41
C GLN A 582 20.66 2.85 29.24
N TYR A 583 21.81 2.26 28.90
CA TYR A 583 21.90 1.21 27.89
C TYR A 583 20.99 0.03 28.23
N ASN A 584 21.12 -0.52 29.44
CA ASN A 584 20.30 -1.63 29.91
C ASN A 584 18.80 -1.31 29.89
N SER A 585 18.43 -0.10 30.35
CA SER A 585 17.05 0.39 30.30
C SER A 585 16.50 0.46 28.87
N THR A 586 17.34 0.79 27.89
CA THR A 586 16.95 0.82 26.46
C THR A 586 16.68 -0.58 25.94
N VAL A 587 17.57 -1.52 26.27
CA VAL A 587 17.42 -2.93 25.88
C VAL A 587 16.14 -3.50 26.48
N GLU A 588 15.84 -3.20 27.74
CA GLU A 588 14.60 -3.63 28.39
C GLU A 588 13.36 -3.01 27.71
N ALA A 589 13.39 -1.70 27.41
CA ALA A 589 12.31 -1.02 26.71
C ALA A 589 12.06 -1.63 25.32
N MET A 590 13.13 -1.94 24.58
CA MET A 590 13.04 -2.62 23.28
C MET A 590 12.40 -4.00 23.39
N ASN A 591 12.79 -4.79 24.38
CA ASN A 591 12.22 -6.13 24.59
C ASN A 591 10.74 -6.07 24.98
N LYS A 592 10.37 -5.16 25.89
CA LYS A 592 8.96 -4.91 26.27
C LYS A 592 8.14 -4.45 25.08
N PHE A 593 8.69 -3.59 24.22
CA PHE A 593 8.02 -3.10 23.02
C PHE A 593 7.71 -4.25 22.05
N VAL A 594 8.71 -5.08 21.73
CA VAL A 594 8.56 -6.26 20.85
C VAL A 594 7.54 -7.25 21.42
N GLN A 595 7.61 -7.54 22.72
CA GLN A 595 6.66 -8.44 23.38
C GLN A 595 5.23 -7.90 23.35
N LYS A 596 5.04 -6.62 23.68
CA LYS A 596 3.71 -5.98 23.67
C LYS A 596 3.13 -5.92 22.26
N TYR A 597 3.96 -5.65 21.26
CA TYR A 597 3.57 -5.67 19.86
C TYR A 597 3.09 -7.06 19.42
N HIS A 598 3.86 -8.11 19.73
CA HIS A 598 3.46 -9.49 19.44
C HIS A 598 2.17 -9.89 20.16
N SER A 599 2.00 -9.49 21.42
CA SER A 599 0.78 -9.75 22.20
C SER A 599 -0.45 -9.06 21.62
N ILE A 600 -0.33 -7.78 21.21
CA ILE A 600 -1.44 -7.02 20.62
C ILE A 600 -1.83 -7.62 19.27
N LEU A 601 -0.86 -7.98 18.43
CA LEU A 601 -1.15 -8.65 17.15
C LEU A 601 -1.87 -10.00 17.35
N GLN A 602 -1.46 -10.80 18.35
CA GLN A 602 -2.15 -12.04 18.69
C GLN A 602 -3.56 -11.83 19.24
N GLU A 603 -3.80 -10.79 20.05
CA GLU A 603 -5.14 -10.45 20.54
C GLU A 603 -6.07 -9.99 19.42
N ILE A 604 -5.58 -9.16 18.49
CA ILE A 604 -6.35 -8.72 17.32
C ILE A 604 -6.68 -9.91 16.42
N LEU A 605 -5.71 -10.80 16.16
CA LEU A 605 -5.92 -12.03 15.38
C LEU A 605 -6.85 -13.05 16.04
N ARG A 606 -7.11 -12.95 17.35
CA ARG A 606 -8.09 -13.78 18.07
C ARG A 606 -9.47 -13.14 18.16
N ALA A 607 -9.55 -11.83 18.01
CA ALA A 607 -10.79 -11.05 18.09
C ALA A 607 -11.50 -10.94 16.73
N ILE A 608 -10.79 -11.27 15.65
CA ILE A 608 -11.29 -11.54 14.30
C ILE A 608 -11.48 -13.05 14.18
#